data_AF-A0A9D2AX94-F1
#
_entry.id   AF-A0A9D2AX94-F1
#
_cell.length_a   1.000
_cell.length_b   1.000
_cell.length_c   1.000
_cell.angle_alpha   90.00
_cell.angle_beta   90.00
_cell.angle_gamma   90.00
#
_symmetry.space_group_name_H-M   'P 1'
#
loop_
_entity.id
_entity.type
_entity.pdbx_description
1 polymer ?
#
loop_
_entity_poly.entity_id
_entity_poly.type
_entity_poly.pdbx_seq_one_letter_code
_entity_poly.pdbx_strand_id
1 'polypeptide(L)'
;MYFKNGLREYLITAGICGGGFGLFMCIYFVLVSGPVGILTGIVSGVLFGALFTGFCAVQSRQFEKSAEALRGKAAEEKAIICQGAATQQKGAKGIVGWMFLTSGALEFYRRRVDFGVGDGKFTIFRDDIVGVEAKANRLMVRTENQVYTFAVSRAGLWKKALMGEDFAEEYRKSMEKEAAFLEKFSSKGDKKKLILAGGGGAAVLIILLVALVLLRQTPFEKARDCVLDITGTVESSDGYFTVDTNYMDIPSDKDASDYTREELVWKMANPDEQSEALEAIRKVNEILSFNDSLYSKMMKTTALMGRQEEETKKYRVSWTYHPDRGLEVTYEEK
;
A
#
# COMPACT_ATOMS: atom_id res chain seq x y z
N MET A 1 -7.18 -3.62 8.82
CA MET A 1 -6.09 -2.71 9.21
C MET A 1 -4.82 -2.98 8.40
N TYR A 2 -4.06 -1.96 8.00
CA TYR A 2 -2.89 -2.12 7.12
C TYR A 2 -1.58 -1.85 7.87
N PHE A 3 -0.69 -2.84 7.98
CA PHE A 3 0.59 -2.68 8.67
C PHE A 3 1.70 -2.27 7.69
N LYS A 4 1.72 -0.98 7.33
CA LYS A 4 2.75 -0.39 6.47
C LYS A 4 4.07 -0.20 7.22
N ASN A 5 5.18 -0.27 6.49
CA ASN A 5 6.45 0.26 6.97
C ASN A 5 6.36 1.79 7.02
N GLY A 6 6.68 2.39 8.17
CA GLY A 6 6.75 3.83 8.33
C GLY A 6 8.09 4.39 7.83
N LEU A 7 8.21 5.72 7.78
CA LEU A 7 9.46 6.38 7.40
C LEU A 7 10.62 5.98 8.32
N ARG A 8 10.33 5.69 9.59
CA ARG A 8 11.32 5.26 10.56
C ARG A 8 12.04 3.98 10.11
N GLU A 9 11.30 3.00 9.62
CA GLU A 9 11.84 1.73 9.12
C GLU A 9 12.68 1.94 7.87
N TYR A 10 12.26 2.85 6.99
CA TYR A 10 13.05 3.27 5.83
C TYR A 10 14.35 3.96 6.23
N LEU A 11 14.33 4.85 7.21
CA LEU A 11 15.53 5.53 7.72
C LEU A 11 16.50 4.58 8.43
N ILE A 12 15.99 3.60 9.17
CA ILE A 12 16.83 2.56 9.79
C ILE A 12 17.49 1.72 8.69
N THR A 13 16.75 1.35 7.66
CA THR A 13 17.27 0.59 6.51
C THR A 13 18.34 1.41 5.77
N ALA A 14 18.09 2.69 5.52
CA ALA A 14 19.04 3.62 4.93
C ALA A 14 20.34 3.68 5.75
N GLY A 15 20.23 3.77 7.08
CA GLY A 15 21.37 3.85 7.99
C GLY A 15 22.20 2.57 8.03
N ILE A 16 21.56 1.40 8.10
CA ILE A 16 22.27 0.11 8.14
C ILE A 16 22.95 -0.17 6.80
N CYS A 17 22.21 -0.10 5.71
CA CYS A 17 22.73 -0.42 4.37
C CYS A 17 23.73 0.64 3.89
N GLY A 18 23.40 1.92 4.06
CA GLY A 18 24.27 3.03 3.71
C GLY A 18 25.52 3.10 4.58
N GLY A 19 25.41 2.87 5.89
CA GLY A 19 26.54 2.84 6.80
C GLY A 19 27.52 1.71 6.51
N GLY A 20 27.02 0.48 6.29
CA GLY A 20 27.86 -0.67 5.92
C GLY A 20 28.58 -0.46 4.60
N PHE A 21 27.88 0.01 3.57
CA PHE A 21 28.48 0.32 2.27
C PHE A 21 29.49 1.47 2.36
N GLY A 22 29.16 2.53 3.10
CA GLY A 22 30.05 3.68 3.29
C GLY A 22 31.35 3.33 3.99
N LEU A 23 31.31 2.49 5.03
CA LEU A 23 32.50 1.99 5.71
C LEU A 23 33.42 1.22 4.75
N PHE A 24 32.83 0.30 3.97
CA PHE A 24 33.57 -0.45 2.96
C PHE A 24 34.23 0.48 1.93
N MET A 25 33.49 1.47 1.44
CA MET A 25 33.99 2.44 0.47
C MET A 25 35.06 3.37 1.09
N CYS A 26 34.98 3.69 2.38
CA CYS A 26 36.04 4.44 3.07
C CYS A 26 37.36 3.67 3.03
N ILE A 27 37.34 2.38 3.38
CA ILE A 27 38.55 1.54 3.36
C ILE A 27 39.11 1.47 1.93
N TYR A 28 38.26 1.21 0.94
CA TYR A 28 38.67 1.15 -0.46
C TYR A 28 39.30 2.47 -0.94
N PHE A 29 38.62 3.60 -0.76
CA PHE A 29 39.11 4.88 -1.26
C PHE A 29 40.32 5.39 -0.48
N VAL A 30 40.50 5.01 0.79
CA VAL A 30 41.73 5.32 1.52
C VAL A 30 42.94 4.62 0.90
N LEU A 31 42.78 3.37 0.46
CA LEU A 31 43.84 2.63 -0.22
C LEU A 31 44.19 3.23 -1.58
N VAL A 32 43.20 3.77 -2.30
CA VAL A 32 43.39 4.30 -3.67
C VAL A 32 43.81 5.78 -3.68
N SER A 33 43.28 6.59 -2.77
CA SER A 33 43.37 8.06 -2.83
C SER A 33 43.83 8.69 -1.51
N GLY A 34 44.30 7.87 -0.56
CA GLY A 34 44.77 8.33 0.73
C GLY A 34 43.65 8.94 1.61
N PRO A 35 43.97 9.86 2.54
CA PRO A 35 43.02 10.34 3.54
C PRO A 35 41.74 10.98 2.97
N VAL A 36 41.78 11.51 1.74
CA VAL A 36 40.61 12.07 1.05
C VAL A 36 39.53 11.00 0.81
N GLY A 37 39.93 9.73 0.72
CA GLY A 37 39.02 8.61 0.53
C GLY A 37 38.01 8.38 1.65
N ILE A 38 38.27 8.87 2.87
CA ILE A 38 37.32 8.82 3.98
C ILE A 38 36.06 9.63 3.64
N LEU A 39 36.24 10.85 3.14
CA LEU A 39 35.12 11.72 2.75
C LEU A 39 34.33 11.11 1.60
N THR A 40 35.02 10.59 0.58
CA THR A 40 34.38 9.95 -0.57
C THR A 40 33.56 8.72 -0.15
N GLY A 41 34.09 7.87 0.74
CA GLY A 41 33.38 6.70 1.24
C GLY A 41 32.12 7.05 2.03
N ILE A 42 32.16 8.07 2.89
CA ILE A 42 30.97 8.56 3.61
C ILE A 42 29.89 9.03 2.62
N VAL A 43 30.27 9.85 1.63
CA VAL A 43 29.33 10.36 0.61
C VAL A 43 28.70 9.20 -0.17
N SER A 44 29.50 8.22 -0.59
CA SER A 44 29.00 7.03 -1.29
C SER A 44 28.04 6.21 -0.42
N GLY A 45 28.31 6.06 0.87
CA GLY A 45 27.43 5.39 1.83
C GLY A 45 26.07 6.05 1.97
N VAL A 46 26.06 7.38 2.13
CA VAL A 46 24.82 8.16 2.23
C VAL A 46 24.03 8.05 0.92
N LEU A 47 24.66 8.25 -0.24
CA LEU A 47 24.01 8.15 -1.54
C LEU A 47 23.41 6.75 -1.77
N PHE A 48 24.17 5.69 -1.45
CA PHE A 48 23.69 4.32 -1.55
C PHE A 48 22.49 4.06 -0.63
N GLY A 49 22.56 4.49 0.64
CA GLY A 49 21.45 4.37 1.58
C GLY A 49 20.17 5.06 1.07
N ALA A 50 20.32 6.23 0.43
CA ALA A 50 19.22 6.97 -0.19
C ALA A 50 18.58 6.19 -1.34
N LEU A 51 19.40 5.76 -2.29
CA LEU A 51 18.95 5.03 -3.48
C LEU A 51 18.31 3.70 -3.10
N PHE A 52 18.92 2.96 -2.16
CA PHE A 52 18.40 1.70 -1.66
C PHE A 52 17.05 1.90 -0.94
N THR A 53 16.91 2.97 -0.16
CA THR A 53 15.64 3.32 0.47
C THR A 53 14.57 3.66 -0.57
N GLY A 54 14.92 4.44 -1.59
CA GLY A 54 14.03 4.73 -2.70
C GLY A 54 13.60 3.46 -3.44
N PHE A 55 14.55 2.56 -3.70
CA PHE A 55 14.28 1.24 -4.27
C PHE A 55 13.33 0.43 -3.39
N CYS A 56 13.57 0.32 -2.08
CA CYS A 56 12.68 -0.38 -1.15
C CYS A 56 11.28 0.24 -1.11
N ALA A 57 11.16 1.57 -1.19
CA ALA A 57 9.86 2.26 -1.23
C ALA A 57 9.09 1.95 -2.52
N VAL A 58 9.76 2.03 -3.68
CA VAL A 58 9.19 1.64 -4.98
C VAL A 58 8.79 0.16 -4.96
N GLN A 59 9.65 -0.70 -4.43
CA GLN A 59 9.38 -2.12 -4.32
C GLN A 59 8.16 -2.36 -3.41
N SER A 60 8.08 -1.68 -2.26
CA SER A 60 6.92 -1.74 -1.36
C SER A 60 5.66 -1.35 -2.09
N ARG A 61 5.63 -0.23 -2.83
CA ARG A 61 4.47 0.20 -3.62
C ARG A 61 4.03 -0.84 -4.64
N GLN A 62 4.98 -1.43 -5.37
CA GLN A 62 4.67 -2.53 -6.29
C GLN A 62 4.10 -3.74 -5.55
N PHE A 63 4.60 -4.06 -4.36
CA PHE A 63 4.02 -5.11 -3.52
C PHE A 63 2.59 -4.77 -3.09
N GLU A 64 2.27 -3.50 -2.77
CA GLU A 64 0.90 -3.10 -2.40
C GLU A 64 -0.07 -3.30 -3.58
N LYS A 65 0.33 -2.90 -4.79
CA LYS A 65 -0.46 -3.12 -6.01
C LYS A 65 -0.74 -4.61 -6.27
N SER A 66 0.28 -5.46 -6.14
CA SER A 66 0.08 -6.92 -6.26
C SER A 66 -0.78 -7.49 -5.13
N ALA A 67 -0.73 -6.89 -3.94
CA ALA A 67 -1.55 -7.29 -2.80
C ALA A 67 -3.02 -6.87 -2.95
N GLU A 68 -3.32 -5.77 -3.64
CA GLU A 68 -4.69 -5.35 -3.94
C GLU A 68 -5.41 -6.42 -4.79
N ALA A 69 -4.77 -6.95 -5.84
CA ALA A 69 -5.31 -8.04 -6.64
C ALA A 69 -5.55 -9.34 -5.82
N LEU A 70 -4.76 -9.55 -4.76
CA LEU A 70 -4.93 -10.68 -3.83
C LEU A 70 -6.01 -10.42 -2.79
N ARG A 71 -6.26 -9.15 -2.45
CA ARG A 71 -7.23 -8.75 -1.45
C ARG A 71 -8.64 -9.10 -1.88
N GLY A 72 -8.98 -8.96 -3.17
CA GLY A 72 -10.27 -9.43 -3.71
C GLY A 72 -10.49 -10.91 -3.43
N LYS A 73 -9.51 -11.75 -3.80
CA LYS A 73 -9.54 -13.21 -3.54
C LYS A 73 -9.62 -13.58 -2.06
N ALA A 74 -8.96 -12.83 -1.18
CA ALA A 74 -9.00 -13.09 0.26
C ALA A 74 -10.28 -12.56 0.94
N ALA A 75 -10.82 -11.45 0.43
CA ALA A 75 -12.02 -10.80 0.95
C ALA A 75 -13.32 -11.50 0.52
N GLU A 76 -13.33 -12.14 -0.65
CA GLU A 76 -14.42 -13.01 -1.12
C GLU A 76 -14.71 -14.16 -0.13
N GLU A 77 -13.68 -14.67 0.54
CA GLU A 77 -13.83 -15.80 1.45
C GLU A 77 -14.10 -15.36 2.90
N LYS A 78 -13.42 -14.32 3.42
CA LYS A 78 -13.47 -13.92 4.84
C LYS A 78 -13.10 -12.45 5.08
N ALA A 79 -13.70 -11.84 6.11
CA ALA A 79 -13.36 -10.48 6.54
C ALA A 79 -11.88 -10.35 6.95
N ILE A 80 -11.16 -9.40 6.33
CA ILE A 80 -9.73 -9.16 6.57
C ILE A 80 -9.56 -8.28 7.82
N ILE A 81 -8.95 -8.84 8.87
CA ILE A 81 -8.61 -8.15 10.12
C ILE A 81 -7.38 -7.26 9.91
N CYS A 82 -6.28 -7.85 9.42
CA CYS A 82 -5.08 -7.08 9.11
C CYS A 82 -4.25 -7.69 7.97
N GLN A 83 -3.40 -6.88 7.35
CA GLN A 83 -2.55 -7.32 6.25
C GLN A 83 -1.22 -6.57 6.19
N GLY A 84 -0.22 -7.16 5.54
CA GLY A 84 1.08 -6.54 5.34
C GLY A 84 2.11 -7.44 4.66
N ALA A 85 3.21 -6.84 4.23
CA ALA A 85 4.35 -7.56 3.66
C ALA A 85 4.97 -8.52 4.70
N ALA A 86 5.30 -9.73 4.27
CA ALA A 86 5.93 -10.72 5.12
C ALA A 86 6.99 -11.51 4.36
N THR A 87 8.03 -11.95 5.06
CA THR A 87 8.99 -12.92 4.52
C THR A 87 8.96 -14.18 5.38
N GLN A 88 8.48 -15.28 4.81
CA GLN A 88 8.52 -16.59 5.48
C GLN A 88 9.96 -17.11 5.48
N GLN A 89 10.47 -17.47 6.66
CA GLN A 89 11.77 -18.10 6.81
C GLN A 89 11.62 -19.62 6.78
N LYS A 90 12.25 -20.27 5.79
CA LYS A 90 12.31 -21.72 5.66
C LYS A 90 13.78 -22.17 5.61
N GLY A 91 14.35 -22.48 6.77
CA GLY A 91 15.78 -22.72 6.91
C GLY A 91 16.59 -21.47 6.54
N ALA A 92 17.59 -21.61 5.66
CA ALA A 92 18.38 -20.48 5.15
C ALA A 92 17.69 -19.67 4.04
N LYS A 93 16.50 -20.09 3.58
CA LYS A 93 15.77 -19.41 2.48
C LYS A 93 14.68 -18.50 3.05
N GLY A 94 14.69 -17.24 2.63
CA GLY A 94 13.59 -16.30 2.83
C GLY A 94 12.67 -16.29 1.62
N ILE A 95 11.39 -16.56 1.83
CA ILE A 95 10.36 -16.49 0.79
C ILE A 95 9.55 -15.23 1.02
N VAL A 96 9.64 -14.26 0.12
CA VAL A 96 8.93 -12.98 0.23
C VAL A 96 7.50 -13.13 -0.28
N GLY A 97 6.56 -12.49 0.39
CA GLY A 97 5.15 -12.55 0.03
C GLY A 97 4.29 -11.53 0.78
N TRP A 98 2.98 -11.70 0.65
CA TRP A 98 1.99 -10.90 1.35
C TRP A 98 1.23 -11.75 2.36
N MET A 99 0.93 -11.19 3.53
CA MET A 99 0.23 -11.88 4.59
C MET A 99 -1.10 -11.19 4.89
N PHE A 100 -2.15 -11.98 5.00
CA PHE A 100 -3.50 -11.56 5.39
C PHE A 100 -3.92 -12.34 6.63
N LEU A 101 -4.36 -11.63 7.66
CA LEU A 101 -5.11 -12.22 8.76
C LEU A 101 -6.59 -11.96 8.49
N THR A 102 -7.35 -13.03 8.32
CA THR A 102 -8.81 -12.99 8.21
C THR A 102 -9.44 -13.43 9.53
N SER A 103 -10.78 -13.36 9.61
CA SER A 103 -11.53 -13.86 10.77
C SER A 103 -11.18 -15.31 11.13
N GLY A 104 -10.92 -16.16 10.12
CA GLY A 104 -10.73 -17.60 10.32
C GLY A 104 -9.34 -18.15 9.98
N ALA A 105 -8.43 -17.38 9.37
CA ALA A 105 -7.11 -17.90 9.00
C ALA A 105 -6.04 -16.82 8.84
N LEU A 106 -4.78 -17.24 8.98
CA LEU A 106 -3.60 -16.49 8.55
C LEU A 106 -3.15 -17.04 7.20
N GLU A 107 -3.24 -16.21 6.17
CA GLU A 107 -2.92 -16.56 4.79
C GLU A 107 -1.64 -15.86 4.33
N PHE A 108 -0.76 -16.60 3.66
CA PHE A 108 0.47 -16.09 3.10
C PHE A 108 0.56 -16.42 1.61
N TYR A 109 0.68 -15.39 0.79
CA TYR A 109 0.75 -15.47 -0.67
C TYR A 109 2.18 -15.21 -1.12
N ARG A 110 2.81 -16.22 -1.75
CA ARG A 110 4.19 -16.12 -2.22
C ARG A 110 4.29 -15.32 -3.52
N ARG A 111 5.35 -14.51 -3.65
CA ARG A 111 5.68 -13.83 -4.92
C ARG A 111 6.56 -14.74 -5.80
N ARG A 112 6.26 -14.85 -7.11
CA ARG A 112 7.20 -15.43 -8.09
C ARG A 112 8.21 -14.38 -8.52
N VAL A 113 9.38 -14.84 -8.97
CA VAL A 113 10.51 -13.99 -9.40
C VAL A 113 10.13 -13.07 -10.58
N ASP A 114 9.08 -13.43 -11.32
CA ASP A 114 8.62 -12.76 -12.53
C ASP A 114 7.66 -11.58 -12.24
N PHE A 115 7.75 -11.00 -11.04
CA PHE A 115 6.86 -9.94 -10.53
C PHE A 115 5.36 -10.31 -10.41
N GLY A 116 4.93 -11.46 -10.93
CA GLY A 116 3.60 -12.04 -10.76
C GLY A 116 3.40 -12.82 -9.45
N VAL A 117 2.14 -13.04 -9.09
CA VAL A 117 1.72 -13.91 -7.98
C VAL A 117 2.03 -15.36 -8.35
N GLY A 118 2.74 -16.09 -7.48
CA GLY A 118 2.87 -17.53 -7.63
C GLY A 118 1.71 -18.27 -6.98
N ASP A 119 1.30 -19.40 -7.54
CA ASP A 119 0.24 -20.29 -7.04
C ASP A 119 0.47 -20.88 -5.63
N GLY A 120 1.57 -20.48 -4.96
CA GLY A 120 1.88 -20.88 -3.60
C GLY A 120 1.15 -20.02 -2.57
N LYS A 121 -0.15 -20.26 -2.39
CA LYS A 121 -0.89 -19.86 -1.18
C LYS A 121 -0.55 -20.85 -0.05
N PHE A 122 -0.39 -20.33 1.15
CA PHE A 122 -0.30 -21.14 2.35
C PHE A 122 -1.22 -20.55 3.41
N THR A 123 -2.00 -21.41 4.07
CA THR A 123 -3.03 -21.01 5.02
C THR A 123 -2.79 -21.73 6.35
N ILE A 124 -2.84 -20.99 7.45
CA ILE A 124 -2.92 -21.52 8.80
C ILE A 124 -4.31 -21.16 9.33
N PHE A 125 -5.15 -22.16 9.58
CA PHE A 125 -6.44 -21.89 10.22
C PHE A 125 -6.20 -21.43 11.64
N ARG A 126 -7.03 -20.49 12.09
CA ARG A 126 -6.85 -19.87 13.40
C ARG A 126 -6.96 -20.88 14.54
N ASP A 127 -7.85 -21.87 14.37
CA ASP A 127 -8.07 -22.95 15.32
C ASP A 127 -6.85 -23.89 15.44
N ASP A 128 -6.00 -23.95 14.41
CA ASP A 128 -4.76 -24.75 14.43
C ASP A 128 -3.61 -24.02 15.14
N ILE A 129 -3.77 -22.75 15.51
CA ILE A 129 -2.72 -21.94 16.12
C ILE A 129 -2.69 -22.21 17.63
N VAL A 130 -1.68 -22.94 18.08
CA VAL A 130 -1.46 -23.27 19.50
C VAL A 130 -0.56 -22.27 20.22
N GLY A 131 0.13 -21.38 19.48
CA GLY A 131 0.94 -20.34 20.11
C GLY A 131 1.50 -19.31 19.15
N VAL A 132 1.65 -18.07 19.64
CA VAL A 132 2.22 -16.95 18.86
C VAL A 132 3.26 -16.20 19.67
N GLU A 133 4.47 -16.07 19.13
CA GLU A 133 5.55 -15.29 19.72
C GLU A 133 5.97 -14.17 18.77
N ALA A 134 6.28 -13.00 19.32
CA ALA A 134 6.81 -11.88 18.55
C ALA A 134 8.05 -11.31 19.23
N LYS A 135 9.13 -11.12 18.47
CA LYS A 135 10.37 -10.50 18.91
C LYS A 135 10.93 -9.62 17.80
N ALA A 136 11.02 -8.31 18.06
CA ALA A 136 11.40 -7.30 17.06
C ALA A 136 10.52 -7.42 15.79
N ASN A 137 11.12 -7.69 14.63
CA ASN A 137 10.41 -7.87 13.36
C ASN A 137 10.13 -9.34 13.04
N ARG A 138 10.27 -10.25 14.01
CA ARG A 138 10.05 -11.68 13.83
C ARG A 138 8.76 -12.10 14.53
N LEU A 139 7.87 -12.71 13.76
CA LEU A 139 6.63 -13.34 14.22
C LEU A 139 6.79 -14.86 14.06
N MET A 140 6.51 -15.61 15.12
CA MET A 140 6.52 -17.06 15.12
C MET A 140 5.12 -17.56 15.44
N VAL A 141 4.56 -18.34 14.53
CA VAL A 141 3.23 -18.95 14.66
C VAL A 141 3.42 -20.45 14.77
N ARG A 142 3.01 -21.02 15.91
CA ARG A 142 3.11 -22.45 16.20
C ARG A 142 1.75 -23.10 15.98
N THR A 143 1.74 -24.17 15.20
CA THR A 143 0.65 -25.14 15.12
C THR A 143 1.06 -26.42 15.83
N GLU A 144 0.16 -27.40 15.96
CA GLU A 144 0.48 -28.70 16.56
C GLU A 144 1.65 -29.40 15.85
N ASN A 145 1.75 -29.23 14.53
CA ASN A 145 2.67 -29.98 13.68
C ASN A 145 3.89 -29.17 13.23
N GLN A 146 3.85 -27.83 13.28
CA GLN A 146 4.90 -27.01 12.68
C GLN A 146 5.04 -25.63 13.34
N VAL A 147 6.26 -25.07 13.27
CA VAL A 147 6.52 -23.66 13.59
C VAL A 147 6.79 -22.89 12.30
N TYR A 148 5.98 -21.87 12.06
CA TYR A 148 6.16 -20.93 10.95
C TYR A 148 6.80 -19.64 11.47
N THR A 149 7.90 -19.24 10.84
CA THR A 149 8.60 -18.01 11.19
C THR A 149 8.46 -17.00 10.06
N PHE A 150 8.00 -15.80 10.38
CA PHE A 150 7.83 -14.70 9.46
C PHE A 150 8.63 -13.49 9.94
N ALA A 151 9.30 -12.82 9.00
CA ALA A 151 9.75 -11.45 9.21
C ALA A 151 8.66 -10.50 8.74
N VAL A 152 8.11 -9.71 9.65
CA VAL A 152 6.99 -8.78 9.42
C VAL A 152 7.25 -7.44 10.09
N SER A 153 6.69 -6.38 9.51
CA SER A 153 6.58 -5.09 10.18
C SER A 153 5.68 -5.24 11.41
N ARG A 154 6.03 -4.56 12.51
CA ARG A 154 5.19 -4.47 13.72
C ARG A 154 4.72 -5.84 14.25
N ALA A 155 5.64 -6.80 14.38
CA ALA A 155 5.31 -8.19 14.78
C ALA A 155 4.51 -8.28 16.10
N GLY A 156 4.68 -7.32 17.02
CA GLY A 156 3.86 -7.24 18.24
C GLY A 156 2.37 -7.04 17.96
N LEU A 157 2.01 -6.19 17.00
CA LEU A 157 0.62 -5.97 16.61
C LEU A 157 0.04 -7.20 15.89
N TRP A 158 0.83 -7.87 15.05
CA TRP A 158 0.45 -9.14 14.45
C TRP A 158 0.15 -10.21 15.51
N LYS A 159 0.97 -10.31 16.56
CA LYS A 159 0.73 -11.23 17.67
C LYS A 159 -0.62 -10.92 18.32
N LYS A 160 -0.87 -9.66 18.69
CA LYS A 160 -2.14 -9.26 19.32
C LYS A 160 -3.34 -9.56 18.44
N ALA A 161 -3.25 -9.22 17.15
CA ALA A 161 -4.29 -9.48 16.17
C ALA A 161 -4.58 -11.00 16.05
N LEU A 162 -3.55 -11.84 16.01
CA LEU A 162 -3.71 -13.31 15.98
C LEU A 162 -4.37 -13.84 17.26
N MET A 163 -3.97 -13.32 18.42
CA MET A 163 -4.54 -13.69 19.73
C MET A 163 -5.94 -13.12 19.97
N GLY A 164 -6.45 -12.26 19.09
CA GLY A 164 -7.77 -11.64 19.23
C GLY A 164 -7.83 -10.51 20.28
N GLU A 165 -6.68 -10.00 20.70
CA GLU A 165 -6.59 -8.85 21.61
C GLU A 165 -6.95 -7.55 20.86
N ASP A 166 -7.57 -6.58 21.52
CA ASP A 166 -7.74 -5.25 20.95
C ASP A 166 -6.37 -4.55 20.81
N PHE A 167 -6.04 -4.14 19.59
CA PHE A 167 -4.78 -3.51 19.22
C PHE A 167 -4.97 -2.15 18.53
N ALA A 168 -6.21 -1.66 18.41
CA ALA A 168 -6.52 -0.46 17.63
C ALA A 168 -5.88 0.81 18.23
N GLU A 169 -5.95 0.95 19.56
CA GLU A 169 -5.38 2.10 20.25
C GLU A 169 -3.84 2.10 20.24
N GLU A 170 -3.21 0.92 20.32
CA GLU A 170 -1.75 0.79 20.23
C GLU A 170 -1.25 1.06 18.81
N TYR A 171 -2.01 0.61 17.79
CA TYR A 171 -1.74 1.00 16.41
C TYR A 171 -1.84 2.51 16.24
N ARG A 172 -2.89 3.15 16.77
CA ARG A 172 -3.03 4.63 16.73
C ARG A 172 -1.86 5.33 17.41
N LYS A 173 -1.46 4.92 18.61
CA LYS A 173 -0.29 5.46 19.33
C LYS A 173 1.01 5.26 18.56
N SER A 174 1.17 4.12 17.87
CA SER A 174 2.31 3.88 16.98
C SER A 174 2.33 4.86 15.81
N MET A 175 1.18 5.14 15.21
CA MET A 175 1.06 6.12 14.12
C MET A 175 1.31 7.55 14.59
N GLU A 176 0.78 7.95 15.75
CA GLU A 176 1.01 9.26 16.36
C GLU A 176 2.50 9.47 16.68
N LYS A 177 3.18 8.44 17.19
CA LYS A 177 4.61 8.49 17.46
C LYS A 177 5.44 8.65 16.18
N GLU A 178 5.05 7.98 15.09
CA GLU A 178 5.64 8.19 13.78
C GLU A 178 5.38 9.62 13.27
N ALA A 179 4.15 10.13 13.37
CA ALA A 179 3.80 11.49 12.96
C ALA A 179 4.58 12.55 13.76
N ALA A 180 4.70 12.41 15.08
CA ALA A 180 5.49 13.30 15.93
C ALA A 180 6.99 13.21 15.62
N PHE A 181 7.49 12.01 15.29
CA PHE A 181 8.86 11.84 14.81
C PHE A 181 9.08 12.59 13.49
N LEU A 182 8.16 12.46 12.53
CA LEU A 182 8.20 13.19 11.26
C LEU A 182 8.18 14.70 11.44
N GLU A 183 7.31 15.20 12.32
CA GLU A 183 7.19 16.62 12.64
C GLU A 183 8.49 17.19 13.22
N LYS A 184 9.22 16.38 14.01
CA LYS A 184 10.54 16.76 14.55
C LYS A 184 11.64 16.90 13.48
N PHE A 185 11.53 16.18 12.36
CA PHE A 185 12.44 16.34 11.21
C PHE A 185 11.97 17.43 10.23
N SER A 186 10.66 17.69 10.18
CA SER A 186 10.04 18.74 9.36
C SER A 186 10.15 20.14 9.99
N SER A 187 10.08 20.23 11.32
CA SER A 187 10.07 21.49 12.05
C SER A 187 11.39 21.70 12.83
N LYS A 188 12.08 22.79 12.49
CA LYS A 188 13.20 23.41 13.23
C LYS A 188 14.44 22.53 13.50
N GLY A 189 15.32 22.51 12.50
CA GLY A 189 16.77 22.42 12.68
C GLY A 189 17.46 23.23 11.60
N ASP A 190 17.89 24.44 11.94
CA ASP A 190 18.61 25.43 11.11
C ASP A 190 19.13 24.92 9.75
N LYS A 191 18.48 25.37 8.66
CA LYS A 191 18.97 25.22 7.27
C LYS A 191 20.44 25.62 7.09
N LYS A 192 21.02 26.40 8.03
CA LYS A 192 22.41 26.85 8.05
C LYS A 192 23.40 25.91 8.76
N LYS A 193 22.97 25.07 9.72
CA LYS A 193 23.87 24.13 10.42
C LYS A 193 24.01 22.79 9.70
N LEU A 194 23.02 22.41 8.89
CA LEU A 194 23.11 21.22 8.05
C LEU A 194 24.19 21.39 6.96
N ILE A 195 24.44 22.61 6.48
CA ILE A 195 25.42 22.91 5.41
C ILE A 195 26.88 22.87 5.92
N LEU A 196 27.11 23.03 7.23
CA LEU A 196 28.47 23.26 7.78
C LEU A 196 29.14 22.04 8.42
N ALA A 197 28.47 20.88 8.49
CA ALA A 197 29.11 19.61 8.80
C ALA A 197 29.45 18.92 7.47
N GLY A 198 30.72 19.00 7.07
CA GLY A 198 31.24 18.70 5.74
C GLY A 198 30.58 17.54 4.99
N GLY A 199 30.19 17.79 3.73
CA GLY A 199 29.72 16.80 2.75
C GLY A 199 28.37 16.12 3.03
N GLY A 200 28.00 15.90 4.30
CA GLY A 200 26.82 15.13 4.69
C GLY A 200 25.49 15.87 4.57
N GLY A 201 25.49 17.19 4.76
CA GLY A 201 24.26 18.00 4.74
C GLY A 201 23.51 18.03 3.42
N ALA A 202 24.25 18.18 2.33
CA ALA A 202 23.69 18.16 0.97
C ALA A 202 23.17 16.76 0.64
N ALA A 203 23.90 15.72 1.04
CA ALA A 203 23.49 14.34 0.81
C ALA A 203 22.20 14.00 1.60
N VAL A 204 22.11 14.37 2.88
CA VAL A 204 20.89 14.21 3.70
C VAL A 204 19.70 15.00 3.14
N LEU A 205 19.92 16.21 2.63
CA LEU A 205 18.88 16.98 1.93
C LEU A 205 18.43 16.29 0.64
N ILE A 206 19.35 15.70 -0.12
CA ILE A 206 19.02 14.92 -1.33
C ILE A 206 18.26 13.65 -0.94
N ILE A 207 18.67 12.91 0.10
CA ILE A 207 17.91 11.76 0.61
C ILE A 207 16.51 12.20 1.00
N LEU A 208 16.38 13.29 1.76
CA LEU A 208 15.10 13.82 2.20
C LEU A 208 14.24 14.26 1.02
N LEU A 209 14.80 14.94 0.02
CA LEU A 209 14.08 15.37 -1.19
C LEU A 209 13.66 14.19 -2.05
N VAL A 210 14.54 13.21 -2.27
CA VAL A 210 14.24 11.98 -3.01
C VAL A 210 13.19 11.17 -2.27
N ALA A 211 13.32 11.01 -0.95
CA ALA A 211 12.30 10.38 -0.13
C ALA A 211 10.97 11.15 -0.20
N LEU A 212 10.98 12.49 -0.17
CA LEU A 212 9.76 13.29 -0.25
C LEU A 212 9.06 13.13 -1.60
N VAL A 213 9.82 13.10 -2.70
CA VAL A 213 9.28 12.87 -4.05
C VAL A 213 8.77 11.44 -4.20
N LEU A 214 9.50 10.44 -3.70
CA LEU A 214 9.13 9.02 -3.76
C LEU A 214 8.04 8.60 -2.76
N LEU A 215 7.79 9.40 -1.71
CA LEU A 215 6.70 9.20 -0.75
C LEU A 215 5.44 9.97 -1.14
N ARG A 216 5.55 10.99 -2.01
CA ARG A 216 4.38 11.70 -2.51
C ARG A 216 3.56 10.74 -3.35
N GLN A 217 2.30 10.54 -2.98
CA GLN A 217 1.35 9.82 -3.83
C GLN A 217 1.15 10.62 -5.12
N THR A 218 1.08 9.94 -6.26
CA THR A 218 0.68 10.61 -7.50
C THR A 218 -0.78 11.06 -7.37
N PRO A 219 -1.23 12.09 -8.12
CA PRO A 219 -2.65 12.44 -8.13
C PRO A 219 -3.55 11.26 -8.50
N PHE A 220 -3.06 10.36 -9.37
CA PHE A 220 -3.76 9.14 -9.75
C PHE A 220 -3.88 8.13 -8.61
N GLU A 221 -2.79 7.87 -7.88
CA GLU A 221 -2.81 7.04 -6.66
C GLU A 221 -3.77 7.64 -5.62
N LYS A 222 -3.72 8.96 -5.41
CA LYS A 222 -4.61 9.66 -4.47
C LYS A 222 -6.08 9.55 -4.89
N ALA A 223 -6.36 9.67 -6.18
CA ALA A 223 -7.71 9.55 -6.71
C ALA A 223 -8.28 8.15 -6.49
N ARG A 224 -7.50 7.12 -6.81
CA ARG A 224 -7.87 5.72 -6.60
C ARG A 224 -8.07 5.39 -5.11
N ASP A 225 -7.15 5.82 -4.25
CA ASP A 225 -7.26 5.62 -2.80
C ASP A 225 -8.50 6.36 -2.23
N CYS A 226 -8.87 7.50 -2.81
CA CYS A 226 -10.10 8.22 -2.46
C CYS A 226 -11.36 7.42 -2.83
N VAL A 227 -11.36 6.69 -3.94
CA VAL A 227 -12.48 5.78 -4.28
C VAL A 227 -12.57 4.70 -3.22
N LEU A 228 -11.46 4.00 -2.95
CA LEU A 228 -11.39 2.93 -1.95
C LEU A 228 -11.86 3.35 -0.55
N ASP A 229 -11.55 4.58 -0.14
CA ASP A 229 -11.95 5.12 1.17
C ASP A 229 -13.47 5.37 1.24
N ILE A 230 -14.09 5.71 0.12
CA ILE A 230 -15.52 6.05 0.04
C ILE A 230 -16.37 4.81 -0.20
N THR A 231 -16.02 4.00 -1.19
CA THR A 231 -16.86 2.87 -1.66
C THR A 231 -16.44 1.53 -1.07
N GLY A 232 -15.27 1.45 -0.43
CA GLY A 232 -14.69 0.20 0.07
C GLY A 232 -14.16 -0.74 -1.02
N THR A 233 -14.51 -0.53 -2.30
CA THR A 233 -14.13 -1.35 -3.45
C THR A 233 -13.68 -0.51 -4.65
N VAL A 234 -12.74 -1.01 -5.44
CA VAL A 234 -12.38 -0.41 -6.73
C VAL A 234 -11.89 -1.52 -7.65
N GLU A 235 -12.41 -1.58 -8.88
CA GLU A 235 -11.79 -2.39 -9.91
C GLU A 235 -10.58 -1.61 -10.46
N SER A 236 -9.38 -2.16 -10.37
CA SER A 236 -8.19 -1.44 -10.79
C SER A 236 -7.08 -2.35 -11.29
N SER A 237 -6.23 -1.79 -12.15
CA SER A 237 -4.97 -2.42 -12.58
C SER A 237 -3.87 -1.37 -12.74
N ASP A 238 -2.74 -1.75 -13.31
CA ASP A 238 -1.66 -0.79 -13.61
C ASP A 238 -2.12 0.20 -14.68
N GLY A 239 -2.32 1.45 -14.25
CA GLY A 239 -2.63 2.58 -15.12
C GLY A 239 -4.12 2.83 -15.36
N TYR A 240 -5.03 2.06 -14.75
CA TYR A 240 -6.46 2.40 -14.76
C TYR A 240 -7.22 1.96 -13.50
N PHE A 241 -8.35 2.61 -13.23
CA PHE A 241 -9.35 2.14 -12.27
C PHE A 241 -10.76 2.52 -12.71
N THR A 242 -11.73 1.72 -12.30
CA THR A 242 -13.14 1.86 -12.64
C THR A 242 -13.97 2.05 -11.38
N VAL A 243 -14.92 2.97 -11.44
CA VAL A 243 -15.92 3.22 -10.42
C VAL A 243 -17.28 2.89 -11.03
N ASP A 244 -17.98 1.95 -10.40
CA ASP A 244 -19.33 1.56 -10.75
C ASP A 244 -20.31 2.06 -9.69
N THR A 245 -21.46 2.55 -10.13
CA THR A 245 -22.56 2.95 -9.26
C THR A 245 -23.52 1.81 -8.92
N ASN A 246 -23.34 0.64 -9.55
CA ASN A 246 -24.01 -0.62 -9.25
C ASN A 246 -23.03 -1.78 -9.39
N TYR A 247 -22.12 -1.94 -8.44
CA TYR A 247 -21.00 -2.88 -8.50
C TYR A 247 -21.43 -4.34 -8.71
N MET A 248 -22.56 -4.74 -8.13
CA MET A 248 -23.09 -6.10 -8.23
C MET A 248 -23.96 -6.31 -9.48
N ASP A 249 -24.08 -5.30 -10.36
CA ASP A 249 -24.92 -5.33 -11.57
C ASP A 249 -26.38 -5.76 -11.27
N ILE A 250 -26.90 -5.40 -10.08
CA ILE A 250 -28.24 -5.81 -9.66
C ILE A 250 -29.26 -4.91 -10.36
N PRO A 251 -30.16 -5.44 -11.20
CA PRO A 251 -31.17 -4.62 -11.86
C PRO A 251 -32.00 -3.84 -10.84
N SER A 252 -32.21 -2.55 -11.12
CA SER A 252 -32.94 -1.65 -10.22
C SER A 252 -34.42 -2.03 -10.04
N ASP A 253 -34.98 -2.75 -11.01
CA ASP A 253 -36.36 -3.23 -11.08
C ASP A 253 -36.53 -4.69 -10.64
N LYS A 254 -35.47 -5.31 -10.11
CA LYS A 254 -35.52 -6.71 -9.67
C LYS A 254 -36.52 -6.90 -8.53
N ASP A 255 -37.44 -7.86 -8.71
CA ASP A 255 -38.42 -8.23 -7.70
C ASP A 255 -37.76 -8.74 -6.41
N ALA A 256 -38.35 -8.40 -5.26
CA ALA A 256 -37.79 -8.74 -3.95
C ALA A 256 -37.62 -10.26 -3.72
N SER A 257 -38.41 -11.10 -4.40
CA SER A 257 -38.31 -12.56 -4.35
C SER A 257 -37.13 -13.14 -5.12
N ASP A 258 -36.58 -12.37 -6.06
CA ASP A 258 -35.64 -12.86 -7.06
C ASP A 258 -34.19 -12.57 -6.70
N TYR A 259 -33.98 -11.88 -5.57
CA TYR A 259 -32.66 -11.64 -5.04
C TYR A 259 -32.01 -12.95 -4.59
N THR A 260 -30.75 -13.11 -4.97
CA THR A 260 -29.91 -14.12 -4.33
C THR A 260 -29.62 -13.70 -2.89
N ARG A 261 -29.23 -14.68 -2.07
CA ARG A 261 -28.86 -14.40 -0.67
C ARG A 261 -27.68 -13.42 -0.61
N GLU A 262 -26.75 -13.55 -1.53
CA GLU A 262 -25.55 -12.73 -1.65
C GLU A 262 -25.90 -11.28 -1.99
N GLU A 263 -26.80 -11.06 -2.96
CA GLU A 263 -27.28 -9.73 -3.35
C GLU A 263 -28.02 -9.02 -2.19
N LEU A 264 -28.84 -9.75 -1.43
CA LEU A 264 -29.53 -9.19 -0.25
C LEU A 264 -28.53 -8.76 0.82
N VAL A 265 -27.54 -9.61 1.12
CA VAL A 265 -26.49 -9.29 2.10
C VAL A 265 -25.69 -8.07 1.64
N TRP A 266 -25.36 -7.98 0.36
CA TRP A 266 -24.67 -6.82 -0.20
C TRP A 266 -25.49 -5.53 -0.05
N LYS A 267 -26.76 -5.53 -0.45
CA LYS A 267 -27.62 -4.33 -0.33
C LYS A 267 -27.84 -3.89 1.12
N MET A 268 -27.91 -4.83 2.07
CA MET A 268 -28.01 -4.50 3.49
C MET A 268 -26.70 -3.92 4.04
N ALA A 269 -25.55 -4.36 3.53
CA ALA A 269 -24.24 -3.88 3.94
C ALA A 269 -23.86 -2.54 3.30
N ASN A 270 -24.37 -2.24 2.10
CA ASN A 270 -24.03 -1.04 1.32
C ASN A 270 -25.29 -0.27 0.88
N PRO A 271 -26.08 0.27 1.82
CA PRO A 271 -27.34 0.96 1.49
C PRO A 271 -27.12 2.24 0.67
N ASP A 272 -25.94 2.85 0.77
CA ASP A 272 -25.60 4.14 0.18
C ASP A 272 -24.69 4.02 -1.06
N GLU A 273 -24.45 2.79 -1.57
CA GLU A 273 -23.50 2.44 -2.64
C GLU A 273 -23.51 3.42 -3.82
N GLN A 274 -24.68 3.64 -4.42
CA GLN A 274 -24.81 4.52 -5.57
C GLN A 274 -24.40 5.96 -5.25
N SER A 275 -24.76 6.46 -4.08
CA SER A 275 -24.44 7.83 -3.66
C SER A 275 -22.95 7.99 -3.34
N GLU A 276 -22.34 6.98 -2.72
CA GLU A 276 -20.91 6.92 -2.41
C GLU A 276 -20.08 6.85 -3.69
N ALA A 277 -20.47 6.03 -4.66
CA ALA A 277 -19.82 5.93 -5.97
C ALA A 277 -19.87 7.26 -6.74
N LEU A 278 -21.03 7.93 -6.74
CA LEU A 278 -21.20 9.26 -7.36
C LEU A 278 -20.33 10.33 -6.66
N GLU A 279 -20.24 10.30 -5.33
CA GLU A 279 -19.35 11.19 -4.59
C GLU A 279 -17.88 10.93 -4.93
N ALA A 280 -17.48 9.66 -5.03
CA ALA A 280 -16.14 9.25 -5.40
C ALA A 280 -15.78 9.76 -6.81
N ILE A 281 -16.63 9.55 -7.81
CA ILE A 281 -16.46 10.06 -9.18
C ILE A 281 -16.24 11.57 -9.18
N ARG A 282 -17.05 12.33 -8.42
CA ARG A 282 -16.91 13.79 -8.31
C ARG A 282 -15.54 14.20 -7.75
N LYS A 283 -15.10 13.58 -6.66
CA LYS A 283 -13.80 13.87 -6.03
C LYS A 283 -12.63 13.45 -6.92
N VAL A 284 -12.73 12.33 -7.61
CA VAL A 284 -11.70 11.87 -8.56
C VAL A 284 -11.53 12.88 -9.69
N ASN A 285 -12.63 13.37 -10.28
CA ASN A 285 -12.58 14.40 -11.32
C ASN A 285 -11.81 15.65 -10.85
N GLU A 286 -12.05 16.09 -9.61
CA GLU A 286 -11.33 17.22 -9.00
C GLU A 286 -9.83 16.91 -8.79
N ILE A 287 -9.50 15.76 -8.18
CA ILE A 287 -8.11 15.34 -7.91
C ILE A 287 -7.29 15.25 -9.19
N LEU A 288 -7.88 14.70 -10.25
CA LEU A 288 -7.25 14.54 -11.56
C LEU A 288 -7.32 15.81 -12.43
N SER A 289 -7.92 16.88 -11.89
CA SER A 289 -8.03 18.19 -12.54
C SER A 289 -8.78 18.14 -13.88
N PHE A 290 -9.81 17.29 -13.97
CA PHE A 290 -10.80 17.40 -15.04
C PHE A 290 -11.67 18.65 -14.84
N ASN A 291 -12.28 19.11 -15.93
CA ASN A 291 -13.16 20.28 -15.88
C ASN A 291 -14.43 19.98 -15.06
N ASP A 292 -14.89 20.92 -14.23
CA ASP A 292 -16.11 20.78 -13.42
C ASP A 292 -17.36 20.38 -14.24
N SER A 293 -17.38 20.73 -15.53
CA SER A 293 -18.46 20.35 -16.45
C SER A 293 -18.51 18.85 -16.74
N LEU A 294 -17.42 18.10 -16.58
CA LEU A 294 -17.36 16.66 -16.83
C LEU A 294 -18.39 15.89 -15.99
N TYR A 295 -18.45 16.17 -14.69
CA TYR A 295 -19.42 15.51 -13.81
C TYR A 295 -20.86 15.78 -14.26
N SER A 296 -21.14 17.02 -14.69
CA SER A 296 -22.45 17.37 -15.22
C SER A 296 -22.78 16.64 -16.53
N LYS A 297 -21.79 16.34 -17.38
CA LYS A 297 -21.97 15.52 -18.59
C LYS A 297 -22.28 14.07 -18.21
N MET A 298 -21.55 13.51 -17.25
CA MET A 298 -21.79 12.16 -16.73
C MET A 298 -23.23 12.02 -16.23
N MET A 299 -23.74 12.97 -15.42
CA MET A 299 -25.11 12.93 -14.89
C MET A 299 -26.21 13.07 -15.96
N LYS A 300 -25.87 13.58 -17.15
CA LYS A 300 -26.80 13.73 -18.28
C LYS A 300 -26.66 12.63 -19.33
N THR A 301 -25.73 11.69 -19.11
CA THR A 301 -25.45 10.63 -20.07
C THR A 301 -26.59 9.62 -20.05
N THR A 302 -27.09 9.27 -21.23
CA THR A 302 -28.14 8.26 -21.39
C THR A 302 -27.60 7.07 -22.16
N ALA A 303 -28.28 5.93 -22.07
CA ALA A 303 -27.83 4.69 -22.71
C ALA A 303 -27.64 4.81 -24.23
N LEU A 304 -28.42 5.68 -24.89
CA LEU A 304 -28.35 5.94 -26.33
C LEU A 304 -27.10 6.72 -26.75
N MET A 305 -26.42 7.39 -25.82
CA MET A 305 -25.19 8.14 -26.13
C MET A 305 -23.98 7.21 -26.29
N GLY A 306 -24.05 5.97 -25.81
CA GLY A 306 -22.94 5.04 -25.82
C GLY A 306 -21.77 5.51 -24.92
N ARG A 307 -20.56 5.00 -25.21
CA ARG A 307 -19.36 5.39 -24.47
C ARG A 307 -18.94 6.82 -24.79
N GLN A 308 -18.74 7.59 -23.75
CA GLN A 308 -18.24 8.96 -23.79
C GLN A 308 -16.81 9.00 -23.25
N GLU A 309 -16.02 9.99 -23.65
CA GLU A 309 -14.65 10.17 -23.15
C GLU A 309 -14.28 11.65 -23.02
N GLU A 310 -13.39 11.93 -22.08
CA GLU A 310 -12.74 13.23 -21.92
C GLU A 310 -11.28 13.01 -21.51
N GLU A 311 -10.43 13.98 -21.83
CA GLU A 311 -9.00 13.84 -21.63
C GLU A 311 -8.37 15.10 -21.08
N THR A 312 -7.36 14.90 -20.24
CA THR A 312 -6.37 15.93 -19.89
C THR A 312 -5.04 15.63 -20.58
N LYS A 313 -4.00 16.38 -20.22
CA LYS A 313 -2.63 16.12 -20.67
C LYS A 313 -2.08 14.79 -20.14
N LYS A 314 -2.57 14.29 -18.99
CA LYS A 314 -2.00 13.14 -18.28
C LYS A 314 -2.96 11.97 -18.10
N TYR A 315 -4.26 12.22 -18.22
CA TYR A 315 -5.29 11.24 -17.90
C TYR A 315 -6.36 11.21 -18.99
N ARG A 316 -6.98 10.05 -19.14
CA ARG A 316 -8.23 9.86 -19.88
C ARG A 316 -9.29 9.40 -18.91
N VAL A 317 -10.52 9.83 -19.12
CA VAL A 317 -11.70 9.28 -18.47
C VAL A 317 -12.69 8.87 -19.54
N SER A 318 -13.26 7.68 -19.40
CA SER A 318 -14.36 7.21 -20.26
C SER A 318 -15.51 6.74 -19.39
N TRP A 319 -16.75 6.92 -19.85
CA TRP A 319 -17.92 6.50 -19.08
C TRP A 319 -19.06 6.04 -19.99
N THR A 320 -19.89 5.18 -19.42
CA THR A 320 -21.10 4.64 -20.03
C THR A 320 -22.22 4.62 -19.01
N TYR A 321 -23.46 4.79 -19.45
CA TYR A 321 -24.64 4.63 -18.61
C TYR A 321 -25.52 3.50 -19.13
N HIS A 322 -25.99 2.64 -18.24
CA HIS A 322 -27.00 1.63 -18.52
C HIS A 322 -28.17 1.79 -17.53
N PRO A 323 -29.44 1.61 -17.94
CA PRO A 323 -30.57 1.72 -17.02
C PRO A 323 -30.49 0.73 -15.85
N ASP A 324 -30.03 -0.50 -16.13
CA ASP A 324 -29.98 -1.57 -15.12
C ASP A 324 -28.67 -1.56 -14.31
N ARG A 325 -27.59 -0.99 -14.85
CA ARG A 325 -26.24 -1.03 -14.26
C ARG A 325 -25.73 0.34 -13.80
N GLY A 326 -26.51 1.40 -14.02
CA GLY A 326 -26.11 2.74 -13.65
C GLY A 326 -24.94 3.28 -14.49
N LEU A 327 -24.17 4.18 -13.90
CA LEU A 327 -23.01 4.82 -14.49
C LEU A 327 -21.73 4.03 -14.15
N GLU A 328 -20.98 3.67 -15.19
CA GLU A 328 -19.65 3.06 -15.09
C GLU A 328 -18.62 4.06 -15.61
N VAL A 329 -17.60 4.37 -14.81
CA VAL A 329 -16.57 5.37 -15.13
C VAL A 329 -15.18 4.77 -14.98
N THR A 330 -14.39 4.82 -16.05
CA THR A 330 -13.01 4.33 -16.09
C THR A 330 -12.02 5.47 -16.28
N TYR A 331 -11.06 5.57 -15.37
CA TYR A 331 -9.95 6.54 -15.39
C TYR A 331 -8.65 5.84 -15.77
N GLU A 332 -7.87 6.46 -16.66
CA GLU A 332 -6.63 5.88 -17.19
C GLU A 332 -5.48 6.91 -17.17
N GLU A 333 -4.25 6.47 -16.87
CA GLU A 333 -3.01 7.22 -17.10
C GLU A 333 -2.59 7.13 -18.58
N LYS A 334 -2.09 8.24 -19.13
CA LYS A 334 -1.61 8.33 -20.52
C LYS A 334 -0.11 8.10 -20.66
#